data_AF-A0A8S4GYK3-F1
#
_entry.id   AF-A0A8S4GYK3-F1
#
_cell.length_a   1.000
_cell.length_b   1.000
_cell.length_c   1.000
_cell.angle_alpha   90.00
_cell.angle_beta   90.00
_cell.angle_gamma   90.00
#
_symmetry.space_group_name_H-M   'P 1'
#
loop_
_entity.id
_entity.type
_entity.pdbx_description
1 polymer ?
#
loop_
_entity_poly.entity_id
_entity_poly.type
_entity_poly.pdbx_seq_one_letter_code
_entity_poly.pdbx_strand_id
1 'polypeptide(L)'
;MGMYAAQSMAGVLDELTLGLPFELFTHVTQFCGMKVVLLGLYNGQGLENEPEGDVVMYTRDDRHGEPSFVRVLLLRGRLQGAVLIGETGLEETFENLILNRLDVTQLGADILHPEVDDVFD
;
A
#
# COMPACT_ATOMS: atom_id res chain seq x y z
N MET A 1 16.30 0.81 -8.59
CA MET A 1 16.55 1.43 -9.93
C MET A 1 18.00 1.35 -10.44
N GLY A 2 19.05 1.54 -9.63
CA GLY A 2 20.45 1.52 -10.11
C GLY A 2 20.94 0.20 -10.72
N MET A 3 20.48 -0.94 -10.19
CA MET A 3 20.83 -2.28 -10.71
C MET A 3 20.30 -2.50 -12.14
N TYR A 4 19.06 -2.08 -12.41
CA TYR A 4 18.47 -2.18 -13.75
C TYR A 4 19.21 -1.30 -14.76
N ALA A 5 19.60 -0.08 -14.36
CA ALA A 5 20.43 0.78 -15.19
C ALA A 5 21.78 0.13 -15.52
N ALA A 6 22.44 -0.49 -14.53
CA ALA A 6 23.69 -1.22 -14.75
C ALA A 6 23.52 -2.43 -15.67
N GLN A 7 22.46 -3.23 -15.50
CA GLN A 7 22.19 -4.42 -16.32
C GLN A 7 21.79 -4.06 -17.76
N SER A 8 21.05 -2.95 -17.94
CA SER A 8 20.73 -2.40 -19.26
C SER A 8 22.00 -1.97 -20.00
N MET A 9 22.92 -1.29 -19.29
CA MET A 9 24.22 -0.89 -19.84
C MET A 9 25.14 -2.08 -20.10
N ALA A 10 25.02 -3.16 -19.33
CA ALA A 10 25.80 -4.39 -19.48
C ALA A 10 25.24 -5.36 -20.54
N GLY A 11 24.08 -5.05 -21.16
CA GLY A 11 23.48 -5.89 -22.19
C GLY A 11 22.88 -7.22 -21.69
N VAL A 12 22.61 -7.33 -20.38
CA VAL A 12 22.06 -8.54 -19.73
C VAL A 12 20.54 -8.42 -19.55
N LEU A 13 19.89 -7.59 -20.37
CA LEU A 13 18.51 -7.16 -20.15
C LEU A 13 17.47 -8.28 -20.38
N ASP A 14 17.80 -9.28 -21.19
CA ASP A 14 16.87 -10.36 -21.54
C ASP A 14 16.51 -11.26 -20.33
N GLU A 15 17.34 -11.32 -19.27
CA GLU A 15 17.03 -12.04 -18.03
C GLU A 15 16.12 -11.25 -17.05
N LEU A 16 15.87 -9.95 -17.28
CA LEU A 16 15.11 -9.07 -16.39
C LEU A 16 13.68 -8.78 -16.82
N THR A 17 13.27 -9.29 -17.98
CA THR A 17 11.91 -9.13 -18.51
C THR A 17 10.82 -9.75 -17.62
N LEU A 18 11.19 -10.47 -16.56
CA LEU A 18 10.28 -11.17 -15.66
C LEU A 18 9.94 -10.45 -14.35
N GLY A 19 10.50 -9.28 -14.05
CA GLY A 19 10.11 -8.62 -12.80
C GLY A 19 10.92 -7.37 -12.48
N LEU A 20 10.56 -6.25 -13.09
CA LEU A 20 10.67 -4.99 -12.39
C LEU A 20 9.32 -4.72 -11.71
N PRO A 21 9.10 -5.16 -10.46
CA PRO A 21 8.11 -4.48 -9.65
C PRO A 21 8.69 -3.08 -9.45
N PHE A 22 8.15 -2.09 -10.15
CA PHE A 22 8.46 -0.71 -9.82
C PHE A 22 8.14 -0.56 -8.33
N GLU A 23 9.15 -0.28 -7.51
CA GLU A 23 8.95 0.03 -6.08
C GLU A 23 7.85 1.09 -6.00
N LEU A 24 6.78 0.79 -5.25
CA LEU A 24 5.73 1.77 -5.07
C LEU A 24 6.40 2.98 -4.40
N PHE A 25 6.06 4.20 -4.82
CA PHE A 25 6.59 5.39 -4.14
C PHE A 25 5.96 5.48 -2.75
N THR A 26 6.61 4.85 -1.77
CA THR A 26 6.25 4.94 -0.37
C THR A 26 6.83 6.24 0.16
N HIS A 27 5.97 7.19 0.53
CA HIS A 27 6.43 8.40 1.20
C HIS A 27 6.41 8.15 2.70
N VAL A 28 7.61 7.97 3.27
CA VAL A 28 7.80 7.84 4.71
C VAL A 28 8.29 9.17 5.25
N THR A 29 7.57 9.71 6.22
CA THR A 29 7.93 10.95 6.91
C THR A 29 7.62 10.82 8.41
N GLN A 30 8.09 11.79 9.20
CA GLN A 30 7.76 11.88 10.62
C GLN A 30 7.05 13.20 10.90
N PHE A 31 5.91 13.15 11.58
CA PHE A 31 5.16 14.33 11.98
C PHE A 31 4.79 14.25 13.46
N CYS A 32 5.14 15.29 14.24
CA CYS A 32 4.96 15.32 15.70
C CYS A 32 5.55 14.09 16.42
N GLY A 33 6.66 13.54 15.91
CA GLY A 33 7.30 12.35 16.46
C GLY A 33 6.66 11.01 16.04
N MET A 34 5.52 11.04 15.34
CA MET A 34 4.88 9.83 14.82
C MET A 34 5.37 9.54 13.39
N LYS A 35 5.64 8.27 13.11
CA LYS A 35 5.86 7.76 11.77
C LYS A 35 4.59 7.96 10.94
N VAL A 36 4.75 8.42 9.70
CA VAL A 36 3.67 8.59 8.73
C VAL A 36 4.11 7.96 7.42
N VAL A 37 3.33 7.00 6.93
CA VAL A 37 3.57 6.31 5.67
C VAL A 37 2.37 6.52 4.76
N LEU A 38 2.64 7.03 3.56
CA LEU A 38 1.63 7.27 2.52
C LEU A 38 1.95 6.36 1.34
N LEU A 39 0.96 5.54 0.96
CA LEU A 39 1.09 4.51 -0.08
C LEU A 39 0.09 4.79 -1.21
N GLY A 40 0.57 4.72 -2.46
CA GLY A 40 -0.28 4.79 -3.66
C GLY A 40 -1.19 6.01 -3.72
N LEU A 41 -2.46 5.78 -4.06
CA LEU A 41 -3.50 6.80 -4.13
C LEU A 41 -4.07 7.17 -2.74
N TYR A 42 -3.19 7.48 -1.78
CA TYR A 42 -3.51 7.66 -0.36
C TYR A 42 -4.58 8.73 -0.06
N ASN A 43 -4.75 9.72 -0.95
CA ASN A 43 -5.77 10.75 -0.87
C ASN A 43 -6.83 10.65 -1.97
N GLY A 44 -6.87 9.52 -2.70
CA GLY A 44 -7.83 9.27 -3.77
C GLY A 44 -7.57 10.08 -5.04
N GLN A 45 -6.35 10.57 -5.23
CA GLN A 45 -6.00 11.38 -6.40
C GLN A 45 -6.27 10.60 -7.70
N GLY A 46 -7.07 11.19 -8.59
CA GLY A 46 -7.46 10.55 -9.85
C GLY A 46 -8.66 9.59 -9.78
N LEU A 47 -9.26 9.38 -8.59
CA LEU A 47 -10.49 8.56 -8.44
C LEU A 47 -11.79 9.37 -8.55
N GLU A 48 -11.70 10.67 -8.87
CA GLU A 48 -12.84 11.61 -8.88
C GLU A 48 -13.96 11.23 -9.88
N ASN A 49 -13.62 10.48 -10.92
CA ASN A 49 -14.57 10.05 -11.96
C ASN A 49 -15.08 8.62 -11.75
N GLU A 50 -14.58 7.90 -10.75
CA GLU A 50 -15.03 6.55 -10.48
C GLU A 50 -16.41 6.57 -9.78
N PRO A 51 -17.28 5.60 -10.06
CA PRO A 51 -18.59 5.52 -9.38
C PRO A 51 -18.40 5.42 -7.87
N GLU A 52 -19.18 6.17 -7.08
CA GLU A 52 -19.07 6.16 -5.61
C GLU A 52 -19.21 4.75 -5.01
N GLY A 53 -20.04 3.88 -5.62
CA GLY A 53 -20.23 2.50 -5.15
C GLY A 53 -19.03 1.57 -5.39
N ASP A 54 -18.10 1.97 -6.26
CA ASP A 54 -16.88 1.20 -6.55
C ASP A 54 -15.73 1.56 -5.60
N VAL A 55 -15.82 2.71 -4.91
CA VAL A 55 -14.79 3.20 -3.99
C VAL A 55 -15.19 2.88 -2.55
N VAL A 56 -14.36 2.10 -1.87
CA VAL A 56 -14.61 1.70 -0.48
C VAL A 56 -13.45 2.17 0.39
N MET A 57 -13.77 2.74 1.56
CA MET A 57 -12.78 3.21 2.51
C MET A 57 -12.98 2.51 3.86
N TYR A 58 -11.89 1.96 4.41
CA TYR A 58 -11.88 1.46 5.78
C TYR A 58 -10.90 2.28 6.62
N THR A 59 -11.22 2.45 7.91
CA THR A 59 -10.38 3.20 8.85
C THR A 59 -10.33 2.51 10.21
N ARG A 60 -9.14 2.45 10.81
CA ARG A 60 -8.87 1.99 12.18
C ARG A 60 -8.14 3.12 12.91
N ASP A 61 -8.65 3.52 14.06
CA ASP A 61 -8.07 4.52 14.96
C ASP A 61 -7.85 3.83 16.31
N ASP A 62 -6.61 3.47 16.61
CA ASP A 62 -6.24 2.89 17.89
C ASP A 62 -5.62 3.98 18.78
N ARG A 63 -6.23 4.13 19.96
CA ARG A 63 -5.81 5.07 20.99
C ARG A 63 -5.45 4.38 22.29
N HIS A 64 -5.55 3.04 22.35
CA HIS A 64 -5.27 2.25 23.53
C HIS A 64 -3.85 1.68 23.41
N GLY A 65 -2.92 2.20 24.22
CA GLY A 65 -1.50 1.84 24.13
C GLY A 65 -0.75 2.84 23.26
N GLU A 66 -0.01 2.34 22.26
CA GLU A 66 0.68 3.21 21.31
C GLU A 66 -0.30 3.71 20.23
N PRO A 67 -0.52 5.02 20.09
CA PRO A 67 -1.51 5.54 19.13
C PRO A 67 -1.15 5.18 17.69
N SER A 68 -2.10 4.61 16.96
CA SER A 68 -1.93 4.30 15.54
C SER A 68 -3.20 4.60 14.75
N PHE A 69 -3.02 4.94 13.49
CA PHE A 69 -4.13 5.19 12.57
C PHE A 69 -3.83 4.54 11.23
N VAL A 70 -4.83 3.84 10.70
CA VAL A 70 -4.77 3.14 9.41
C VAL A 70 -5.99 3.52 8.61
N ARG A 71 -5.79 3.98 7.37
CA ARG A 71 -6.87 4.19 6.41
C ARG A 71 -6.48 3.60 5.07
N VAL A 72 -7.40 2.86 4.45
CA VAL A 72 -7.21 2.25 3.13
C VAL A 72 -8.30 2.71 2.16
N LEU A 73 -7.94 2.80 0.89
CA LEU A 73 -8.81 3.12 -0.24
C LEU A 73 -8.80 1.96 -1.22
N LEU A 74 -9.97 1.34 -1.40
CA LEU A 74 -10.22 0.28 -2.36
C LEU A 74 -11.00 0.84 -3.55
N LEU A 75 -10.63 0.41 -4.75
CA LEU A 75 -11.42 0.60 -5.96
C LEU A 75 -11.75 -0.78 -6.52
N ARG A 76 -13.04 -1.13 -6.61
CA ARG A 76 -13.53 -2.43 -7.09
C ARG A 76 -12.80 -3.60 -6.42
N GLY A 77 -12.70 -3.54 -5.09
CA GLY A 77 -12.06 -4.58 -4.28
C GLY A 77 -10.54 -4.56 -4.23
N ARG A 78 -9.85 -3.65 -4.94
CA ARG A 78 -8.38 -3.63 -5.01
C ARG A 78 -7.81 -2.43 -4.29
N LEU A 79 -6.77 -2.63 -3.49
CA LEU A 79 -6.08 -1.57 -2.76
C LEU A 79 -5.42 -0.59 -3.72
N GLN A 80 -5.84 0.68 -3.66
CA GLN A 80 -5.29 1.76 -4.46
C GLN A 80 -4.35 2.64 -3.65
N GLY A 81 -4.62 2.83 -2.36
CA GLY A 81 -3.76 3.61 -1.49
C GLY A 81 -4.08 3.46 -0.01
N ALA A 82 -3.12 3.87 0.81
CA ALA A 82 -3.23 3.80 2.26
C ALA A 82 -2.52 4.96 2.97
N VAL A 83 -3.01 5.30 4.16
CA VAL A 83 -2.39 6.21 5.12
C VAL A 83 -2.17 5.44 6.40
N LEU A 84 -0.91 5.32 6.82
CA LEU A 84 -0.50 4.66 8.04
C LEU A 84 0.19 5.70 8.94
N ILE A 85 -0.22 5.77 10.20
CA ILE A 85 0.37 6.67 11.20
C ILE A 85 0.65 5.87 12.47
N GLY A 86 1.85 6.06 13.02
CA GLY A 86 2.37 5.26 14.14
C GLY A 86 3.03 3.97 13.65
N GLU A 87 3.35 3.07 14.58
CA GLU A 87 3.90 1.76 14.26
C GLU A 87 2.76 0.79 13.95
N THR A 88 2.42 0.65 12.66
CA THR A 88 1.30 -0.16 12.22
C THR A 88 1.69 -1.58 11.83
N GLY A 89 2.90 -1.78 11.31
CA GLY A 89 3.38 -3.08 10.81
C GLY A 89 2.66 -3.58 9.56
N LEU A 90 2.04 -2.69 8.79
CA LEU A 90 1.20 -3.01 7.61
C LEU A 90 1.77 -2.43 6.31
N GLU A 91 2.92 -1.76 6.39
CA GLU A 91 3.55 -1.03 5.29
C GLU A 91 3.85 -1.96 4.11
N GLU A 92 4.52 -3.07 4.40
CA GLU A 92 4.94 -4.06 3.39
C GLU A 92 3.75 -4.79 2.79
N THR A 93 2.84 -5.29 3.63
CA THR A 93 1.61 -5.95 3.19
C THR A 93 0.82 -5.06 2.24
N PHE A 94 0.62 -3.79 2.59
CA PHE A 94 -0.19 -2.88 1.78
C PHE A 94 0.54 -2.43 0.51
N GLU A 95 1.86 -2.27 0.55
CA GLU A 95 2.65 -2.06 -0.66
C GLU A 95 2.47 -3.25 -1.63
N ASN A 96 2.63 -4.48 -1.14
CA ASN A 96 2.46 -5.70 -1.93
C ASN A 96 1.05 -5.83 -2.50
N LEU A 97 0.02 -5.52 -1.73
CA LEU A 97 -1.38 -5.56 -2.20
C LEU A 97 -1.64 -4.55 -3.33
N ILE A 98 -1.04 -3.34 -3.26
CA ILE A 98 -1.15 -2.33 -4.32
C ILE A 98 -0.41 -2.81 -5.58
N LEU A 99 0.80 -3.35 -5.43
CA LEU A 99 1.63 -3.84 -6.54
C LEU A 99 0.99 -5.02 -7.26
N ASN A 100 0.50 -6.01 -6.50
CA ASN A 100 -0.12 -7.22 -7.04
C ASN A 100 -1.56 -7.00 -7.52
N ARG A 101 -2.17 -5.87 -7.14
CA ARG A 101 -3.56 -5.51 -7.45
C ARG A 101 -4.54 -6.60 -7.02
N LEU A 102 -4.29 -7.26 -5.89
CA LEU A 102 -5.13 -8.36 -5.44
C LEU A 102 -6.54 -7.87 -5.05
N ASP A 103 -7.57 -8.67 -5.36
CA ASP A 103 -8.93 -8.39 -4.95
C ASP A 103 -9.14 -8.88 -3.51
N VAL A 104 -9.31 -7.94 -2.58
CA VAL A 104 -9.45 -8.14 -1.15
C VAL A 104 -10.88 -7.90 -0.65
N THR A 105 -11.87 -7.90 -1.56
CA THR A 105 -13.29 -7.69 -1.20
C THR A 105 -13.77 -8.61 -0.08
N GLN A 106 -13.23 -9.84 -0.02
CA GLN A 106 -13.61 -10.84 0.99
C GLN A 106 -13.17 -10.48 2.42
N LEU A 107 -12.11 -9.68 2.58
CA LEU A 107 -11.64 -9.25 3.91
C LEU A 107 -12.51 -8.11 4.47
N GLY A 108 -13.08 -7.27 3.60
CA GLY A 108 -13.83 -6.10 4.04
C GLY A 108 -13.01 -5.23 5.02
N ALA A 109 -13.56 -4.96 6.20
CA ALA A 109 -12.89 -4.16 7.24
C ALA A 109 -11.73 -4.90 7.93
N ASP A 110 -11.68 -6.23 7.85
CA ASP A 110 -10.65 -7.05 8.51
C ASP A 110 -9.27 -6.88 7.85
N ILE A 111 -9.20 -6.26 6.67
CA ILE A 111 -7.94 -5.81 6.06
C ILE A 111 -7.13 -4.88 6.98
N LEU A 112 -7.79 -4.25 7.94
CA LEU A 112 -7.16 -3.37 8.91
C LEU A 112 -6.64 -4.12 10.13
N HIS A 113 -6.73 -5.45 10.21
CA HIS A 113 -6.22 -6.19 11.37
C HIS A 113 -4.67 -6.19 11.36
N PRO A 114 -3.98 -6.03 12.52
CA PRO A 114 -2.51 -6.08 12.56
C PRO A 114 -1.92 -7.38 12.02
N GLU A 115 -2.63 -8.49 12.21
CA GLU A 115 -2.22 -9.85 11.80
C GLU A 115 -2.70 -10.20 10.38
N VAL A 116 -3.16 -9.22 9.59
CA VAL A 116 -3.62 -9.50 8.22
C VAL A 116 -2.49 -10.01 7.32
N ASP A 117 -1.22 -9.70 7.66
CA ASP A 117 -0.04 -10.13 6.92
C ASP A 117 0.08 -11.66 6.84
N ASP A 118 -0.29 -12.37 7.92
CA ASP A 118 -0.29 -13.85 7.99
C ASP A 118 -1.21 -14.51 6.96
N VAL A 119 -2.17 -13.76 6.38
CA VAL A 119 -3.09 -14.26 5.34
C VAL A 119 -2.45 -14.19 3.95
N PHE A 120 -1.41 -13.36 3.78
CA PHE A 120 -0.81 -13.02 2.50
C PHE A 120 0.62 -13.54 2.30
N ASP A 121 1.24 -14.09 3.35
CA ASP A 121 2.47 -14.90 3.32
C ASP A 121 2.27 -16.29 2.69
#